data_AF-A0A9N9VY43-F1
#
_entry.id   AF-A0A9N9VY43-F1
#
_cell.length_a   1.000
_cell.length_b   1.000
_cell.length_c   1.000
_cell.angle_alpha   90.00
_cell.angle_beta   90.00
_cell.angle_gamma   90.00
#
_symmetry.space_group_name_H-M   'P 1'
#
loop_
_entity.id
_entity.type
_entity.pdbx_description
1 polymer ?
#
loop_
_entity_poly.entity_id
_entity_poly.type
_entity_poly.pdbx_seq_one_letter_code
_entity_poly.pdbx_strand_id
1 'polypeptide(L)'
;MLPSTNFRVTVARAILLCLAFEVVIADPTLQGSAATTSSKSTATRSTATKSTASATPTICSTSEIERMDLSNCRCQEKVSGCQAGVVCEAVCGLPVTKPKDVLHCDRGCTDDQNNCEGCGIWFHSLCNCLKTPDKCPHTGTVKKDSHDSVWALITNGTNDDLITNTKIIPSIEELTAQEGNVGWDFAQSFSTDVGFHNYSATALALNSWRARTHMQIHIHLCDKNMTTYTHLSTAKELPATPGTSDYRLKQLDTDPDLYCISVPKNGAIQKFGELVDYFRRGTDCTRRVGAGIMHDKRGNTWGCATFNSAGGVAKFCSTGS
;
A
#
# COMPACT_ATOMS: atom_id res chain seq x y z
N MET A 1 -24.23 -53.78 -15.99
CA MET A 1 -23.73 -53.37 -17.32
C MET A 1 -24.71 -52.36 -17.89
N LEU A 2 -24.33 -51.09 -17.87
CA LEU A 2 -25.05 -49.94 -18.44
C LEU A 2 -23.99 -49.07 -19.13
N PRO A 3 -24.25 -48.47 -20.31
CA PRO A 3 -23.20 -47.91 -21.14
C PRO A 3 -22.80 -46.49 -20.70
N SER A 4 -21.50 -46.23 -20.79
CA SER A 4 -20.85 -44.95 -20.56
C SER A 4 -21.14 -43.96 -21.70
N THR A 5 -21.61 -42.77 -21.40
CA THR A 5 -21.66 -41.63 -22.33
C THR A 5 -20.46 -40.71 -22.09
N ASN A 6 -19.57 -40.68 -23.08
CA ASN A 6 -18.43 -39.76 -23.14
C ASN A 6 -18.91 -38.37 -23.61
N PHE A 7 -18.80 -37.35 -22.75
CA PHE A 7 -18.98 -35.95 -23.14
C PHE A 7 -17.61 -35.34 -23.49
N ARG A 8 -17.35 -35.14 -24.79
CA ARG A 8 -16.23 -34.32 -25.27
C ARG A 8 -16.71 -32.88 -25.40
N VAL A 9 -16.15 -31.98 -24.58
CA VAL A 9 -16.33 -30.53 -24.75
C VAL A 9 -15.19 -30.01 -25.62
N THR A 10 -15.55 -29.57 -26.83
CA THR A 10 -14.66 -28.85 -27.74
C THR A 10 -14.65 -27.38 -27.34
N VAL A 11 -13.51 -26.87 -26.85
CA VAL A 11 -13.33 -25.43 -26.57
C VAL A 11 -12.91 -24.74 -27.87
N ALA A 12 -13.83 -23.98 -28.46
CA ALA A 12 -13.55 -23.07 -29.55
C ALA A 12 -12.84 -21.82 -29.00
N ARG A 13 -11.61 -21.56 -29.48
CA ARG A 13 -10.91 -20.28 -29.26
C ARG A 13 -11.50 -19.23 -30.19
N ALA A 14 -12.22 -18.26 -29.62
CA ALA A 14 -12.53 -17.01 -30.30
C ALA A 14 -11.37 -16.03 -30.10
N ILE A 15 -10.64 -15.73 -31.17
CA ILE A 15 -9.69 -14.62 -31.27
C ILE A 15 -10.51 -13.39 -31.62
N LEU A 16 -10.61 -12.43 -30.70
CA LEU A 16 -11.20 -11.12 -30.99
C LEU A 16 -10.06 -10.11 -31.20
N LEU A 17 -9.93 -9.68 -32.45
CA LEU A 17 -9.22 -8.46 -32.83
C LEU A 17 -9.96 -7.24 -32.26
N CYS A 18 -9.24 -6.30 -31.67
CA CYS A 18 -9.57 -4.87 -31.62
C CYS A 18 -8.24 -4.12 -31.70
N LEU A 19 -7.90 -3.62 -32.89
CA LEU A 19 -8.16 -2.26 -33.39
C LEU A 19 -6.99 -1.32 -33.09
N ALA A 20 -6.26 -1.02 -34.16
CA ALA A 20 -5.19 -0.05 -34.23
C ALA A 20 -5.71 1.37 -33.94
N PHE A 21 -4.98 2.11 -33.13
CA PHE A 21 -5.07 3.56 -33.08
C PHE A 21 -3.90 4.14 -33.89
N GLU A 22 -4.25 4.84 -34.97
CA GLU A 22 -3.34 5.70 -35.72
C GLU A 22 -2.99 6.92 -34.86
N VAL A 23 -1.72 7.05 -34.51
CA VAL A 23 -1.17 8.30 -33.96
C VAL A 23 -0.71 9.14 -35.14
N VAL A 24 -1.49 10.16 -35.46
CA VAL A 24 -1.10 11.24 -36.38
C VAL A 24 -0.09 12.13 -35.65
N ILE A 25 1.19 11.99 -36.01
CA ILE A 25 2.26 12.90 -35.61
C ILE A 25 2.25 14.07 -36.59
N ALA A 26 1.85 15.25 -36.12
CA ALA A 26 2.03 16.50 -36.85
C ALA A 26 3.40 17.09 -36.51
N ASP A 27 4.31 17.03 -37.48
CA ASP A 27 5.53 17.83 -37.59
C ASP A 27 5.15 19.25 -38.06
N PRO A 28 5.75 20.30 -37.49
CA PRO A 28 6.30 21.29 -38.40
C PRO A 28 7.68 21.80 -37.94
N THR A 29 8.69 21.41 -38.71
CA THR A 29 9.89 22.18 -38.99
C THR A 29 9.64 23.10 -40.21
N LEU A 30 10.03 24.38 -40.11
CA LEU A 30 10.48 25.28 -41.19
C LEU A 30 10.81 26.65 -40.55
N GLN A 31 12.10 26.97 -40.35
CA GLN A 31 12.94 27.82 -41.22
C GLN A 31 12.65 29.33 -41.15
N GLY A 32 13.72 30.11 -40.89
CA GLY A 32 13.73 31.56 -41.10
C GLY A 32 14.95 32.27 -40.50
N SER A 33 16.09 32.22 -41.21
CA SER A 33 17.25 33.09 -40.98
C SER A 33 16.95 34.54 -41.41
N ALA A 34 17.41 35.52 -40.63
CA ALA A 34 17.90 36.80 -41.16
C ALA A 34 18.83 37.49 -40.15
N ALA A 35 20.06 37.74 -40.59
CA ALA A 35 21.02 38.61 -39.93
C ALA A 35 20.68 40.08 -40.23
N THR A 36 20.83 40.97 -39.26
CA THR A 36 21.05 42.41 -39.52
C THR A 36 21.96 42.99 -38.44
N THR A 37 22.95 43.73 -38.92
CA THR A 37 24.11 44.27 -38.20
C THR A 37 23.81 45.65 -37.61
N SER A 38 24.47 45.95 -36.49
CA SER A 38 24.92 47.27 -36.00
C SER A 38 23.88 48.28 -35.51
N SER A 39 23.98 48.69 -34.23
CA SER A 39 24.60 49.97 -33.84
C SER A 39 24.59 50.20 -32.32
N LYS A 40 25.68 50.78 -31.82
CA LYS A 40 26.01 51.11 -30.43
C LYS A 40 24.98 52.02 -29.76
N SER A 41 24.70 51.76 -28.48
CA SER A 41 24.36 52.79 -27.50
C SER A 41 24.78 52.32 -26.10
N THR A 42 25.89 52.88 -25.62
CA THR A 42 26.42 52.72 -24.27
C THR A 42 25.47 53.41 -23.28
N ALA A 43 24.74 52.62 -22.49
CA ALA A 43 24.03 53.11 -21.31
C ALA A 43 24.48 52.27 -20.11
N THR A 44 25.28 52.88 -19.24
CA THR A 44 25.69 52.35 -17.95
C THR A 44 24.46 52.25 -17.05
N ARG A 45 23.74 51.12 -17.13
CA ARG A 45 22.65 50.79 -16.21
C ARG A 45 23.18 49.78 -15.21
N SER A 46 23.39 50.25 -13.99
CA SER A 46 23.61 49.40 -12.82
C SER A 46 22.35 48.55 -12.60
N THR A 47 22.31 47.38 -13.24
CA THR A 47 21.40 46.30 -12.86
C THR A 47 21.99 45.69 -11.62
N ALA A 48 21.48 46.14 -10.46
CA ALA A 48 21.48 45.29 -9.29
C ALA A 48 20.83 43.96 -9.72
N THR A 49 21.67 42.95 -9.94
CA THR A 49 21.26 41.56 -9.99
C THR A 49 20.61 41.30 -8.65
N LYS A 50 19.29 41.46 -8.62
CA LYS A 50 18.45 40.96 -7.54
C LYS A 50 18.64 39.45 -7.62
N SER A 51 19.62 38.97 -6.87
CA SER A 51 19.79 37.57 -6.56
C SER A 51 18.48 37.12 -5.94
N THR A 52 17.59 36.60 -6.77
CA THR A 52 16.51 35.72 -6.33
C THR A 52 17.24 34.49 -5.83
N ALA A 53 17.71 34.56 -4.58
CA ALA A 53 18.04 33.38 -3.81
C ALA A 53 16.79 32.50 -3.89
N SER A 54 16.86 31.48 -4.74
CA SER A 54 15.82 30.48 -4.87
C SER A 54 15.75 29.83 -3.50
N ALA A 55 14.78 30.25 -2.69
CA ALA A 55 14.54 29.65 -1.39
C ALA A 55 14.36 28.16 -1.64
N THR A 56 15.18 27.34 -0.98
CA THR A 56 15.06 25.89 -1.08
C THR A 56 13.60 25.52 -0.81
N PRO A 57 12.94 24.75 -1.69
CA PRO A 57 11.54 24.38 -1.49
C PRO A 57 11.33 23.80 -0.09
N THR A 58 10.28 24.25 0.58
CA THR A 58 9.87 23.73 1.89
C THR A 58 9.46 22.27 1.77
N ILE A 59 9.57 21.52 2.86
CA ILE A 59 9.05 20.14 2.90
C ILE A 59 7.54 20.19 2.71
N CYS A 60 6.99 19.25 1.92
CA CYS A 60 5.56 19.11 1.74
C CYS A 60 4.87 18.86 3.07
N SER A 61 3.90 19.69 3.41
CA SER A 61 3.05 19.53 4.59
C SER A 61 2.14 18.31 4.44
N THR A 62 1.60 17.83 5.56
CA THR A 62 0.57 16.81 5.62
C THR A 62 -0.62 17.19 4.74
N SER A 63 -1.03 18.46 4.76
CA SER A 63 -2.16 18.94 3.96
C SER A 63 -1.88 18.94 2.46
N GLU A 64 -0.65 19.24 2.04
CA GLU A 64 -0.25 19.20 0.63
C GLU A 64 -0.19 17.75 0.12
N ILE A 65 0.31 16.81 0.93
CA ILE A 65 0.32 15.38 0.59
C ILE A 65 -1.10 14.83 0.49
N GLU A 66 -1.96 15.12 1.46
CA GLU A 66 -3.34 14.65 1.48
C GLU A 66 -4.15 15.16 0.28
N ARG A 67 -4.00 16.45 -0.07
CA ARG A 67 -4.63 17.04 -1.27
C ARG A 67 -3.90 16.72 -2.57
N MET A 68 -2.79 15.97 -2.53
CA MET A 68 -1.93 15.69 -3.68
C MET A 68 -1.45 16.96 -4.43
N ASP A 69 -1.24 18.06 -3.69
CA ASP A 69 -0.75 19.35 -4.19
C ASP A 69 0.76 19.52 -3.93
N LEU A 70 1.58 18.79 -4.70
CA LEU A 70 3.02 18.68 -4.44
C LEU A 70 3.90 19.56 -5.34
N SER A 71 3.28 20.55 -6.00
CA SER A 71 3.92 21.37 -7.04
C SER A 71 4.98 22.34 -6.51
N ASN A 72 4.81 22.86 -5.29
CA ASN A 72 5.64 23.94 -4.73
C ASN A 72 6.48 23.53 -3.51
N CYS A 73 6.45 22.26 -3.15
CA CYS A 73 7.18 21.71 -2.02
C CYS A 73 8.15 20.62 -2.47
N ARG A 74 9.03 20.14 -1.59
CA ARG A 74 9.83 18.92 -1.84
C ARG A 74 9.47 17.85 -0.83
N CYS A 75 9.59 16.59 -1.22
CA CYS A 75 9.44 15.50 -0.27
C CYS A 75 10.65 15.46 0.66
N GLN A 76 10.41 14.95 1.86
CA GLN A 76 11.46 14.80 2.86
C GLN A 76 12.51 13.79 2.37
N GLU A 77 13.77 13.97 2.76
CA GLU A 77 14.81 12.96 2.54
C GLU A 77 14.71 11.84 3.60
N LYS A 78 15.25 10.65 3.33
CA LYS A 78 15.20 9.56 4.31
C LYS A 78 15.84 10.00 5.63
N VAL A 79 15.10 9.87 6.72
CA VAL A 79 15.57 10.21 8.08
C VAL A 79 15.78 8.94 8.90
N SER A 80 16.67 9.01 9.89
CA SER A 80 16.85 7.96 10.89
C SER A 80 16.55 8.52 12.29
N GLY A 81 15.70 7.82 13.04
CA GLY A 81 15.24 8.22 14.37
C GLY A 81 14.35 9.47 14.38
N CYS A 82 14.20 10.06 15.56
CA CYS A 82 13.42 11.26 15.81
C CYS A 82 14.08 12.04 16.97
N GLN A 83 14.28 13.35 16.80
CA GLN A 83 15.13 14.18 17.70
C GLN A 83 14.69 14.19 19.18
N ALA A 84 13.44 13.81 19.47
CA ALA A 84 12.90 13.64 20.82
C ALA A 84 11.81 12.56 20.81
N GLY A 85 12.16 11.34 20.38
CA GLY A 85 11.21 10.23 20.26
C GLY A 85 10.45 9.97 21.57
N VAL A 86 9.13 9.86 21.50
CA VAL A 86 8.30 9.48 22.65
C VAL A 86 8.20 7.97 22.78
N VAL A 87 8.12 7.49 24.02
CA VAL A 87 7.75 6.10 24.30
C VAL A 87 6.23 6.00 24.24
N CYS A 88 5.72 5.38 23.18
CA CYS A 88 4.29 5.17 23.07
C CYS A 88 3.78 4.17 24.13
N GLU A 89 2.51 4.35 24.52
CA GLU A 89 1.88 3.56 25.57
C GLU A 89 1.85 2.05 25.27
N ALA A 90 1.87 1.26 26.35
CA ALA A 90 1.66 -0.17 26.26
C ALA A 90 0.27 -0.49 25.72
N VAL A 91 0.18 -1.55 24.92
CA VAL A 91 -1.07 -2.03 24.35
C VAL A 91 -1.53 -3.27 25.09
N CYS A 92 -2.63 -3.16 25.82
CA CYS A 92 -3.27 -4.28 26.53
C CYS A 92 -2.28 -4.99 27.47
N GLY A 93 -1.56 -4.20 28.27
CA GLY A 93 -0.55 -4.67 29.21
C GLY A 93 0.78 -5.13 28.57
N LEU A 94 0.92 -5.05 27.25
CA LEU A 94 2.15 -5.43 26.55
C LEU A 94 2.91 -4.19 26.07
N PRO A 95 4.24 -4.12 26.25
CA PRO A 95 5.04 -3.04 25.68
C PRO A 95 4.94 -3.04 24.16
N VAL A 96 5.15 -1.90 23.52
CA VAL A 96 5.28 -1.80 22.06
C VAL A 96 6.44 -2.68 21.57
N THR A 97 6.30 -3.33 20.41
CA THR A 97 7.33 -4.28 19.94
C THR A 97 8.63 -3.57 19.57
N LYS A 98 8.52 -2.37 19.00
CA LYS A 98 9.63 -1.50 18.59
C LYS A 98 9.26 -0.04 18.84
N PRO A 99 10.24 0.85 19.06
CA PRO A 99 10.02 2.29 19.00
C PRO A 99 9.38 2.67 17.67
N LYS A 100 8.50 3.67 17.72
CA LYS A 100 7.88 4.23 16.51
C LYS A 100 8.64 5.41 15.93
N ASP A 101 9.65 5.91 16.64
CA ASP A 101 10.45 7.06 16.23
C ASP A 101 9.59 8.24 15.75
N VAL A 102 8.70 8.68 16.62
CA VAL A 102 7.73 9.78 16.42
C VAL A 102 7.70 10.72 17.63
N LEU A 103 7.11 11.91 17.48
CA LEU A 103 6.83 12.83 18.59
C LEU A 103 5.45 12.59 19.22
N HIS A 104 4.48 12.09 18.43
CA HIS A 104 3.10 11.86 18.87
C HIS A 104 2.60 10.48 18.46
N CYS A 105 2.01 9.75 19.40
CA CYS A 105 1.57 8.36 19.19
C CYS A 105 0.09 8.21 18.79
N ASP A 106 -0.68 9.30 18.78
CA ASP A 106 -2.15 9.32 18.77
C ASP A 106 -2.79 9.98 17.54
N ARG A 107 -2.04 10.78 16.77
CA ARG A 107 -2.60 11.63 15.69
C ARG A 107 -2.01 11.41 14.30
N GLY A 108 -1.22 10.35 14.10
CA GLY A 108 -0.54 10.09 12.82
C GLY A 108 0.60 11.07 12.54
N CYS A 109 0.92 11.27 11.27
CA CYS A 109 2.03 12.11 10.82
C CYS A 109 1.61 13.56 10.56
N THR A 110 2.07 14.45 11.43
CA THR A 110 1.85 15.90 11.39
C THR A 110 3.12 16.63 10.98
N ASP A 111 3.00 17.90 10.57
CA ASP A 111 4.10 18.69 10.01
C ASP A 111 5.32 18.83 10.93
N ASP A 112 5.11 18.86 12.25
CA ASP A 112 6.16 18.91 13.26
C ASP A 112 6.95 17.59 13.41
N GLN A 113 6.50 16.52 12.74
CA GLN A 113 7.13 15.20 12.72
C GLN A 113 7.72 14.86 11.35
N ASN A 114 7.84 15.84 10.45
CA ASN A 114 8.37 15.61 9.12
C ASN A 114 9.83 15.13 9.12
N ASN A 115 10.55 15.25 10.23
CA ASN A 115 11.92 14.80 10.42
C ASN A 115 12.03 13.54 11.32
N CYS A 116 10.95 12.76 11.44
CA CYS A 116 10.91 11.56 12.25
C CYS A 116 10.73 10.30 11.38
N GLU A 117 11.56 9.28 11.62
CA GLU A 117 11.59 8.03 10.85
C GLU A 117 10.23 7.33 10.81
N GLY A 118 9.48 7.34 11.91
CA GLY A 118 8.12 6.79 11.96
C GLY A 118 7.13 7.42 10.97
N CYS A 119 7.45 8.61 10.46
CA CYS A 119 6.68 9.31 9.43
C CYS A 119 7.31 9.29 8.03
N GLY A 120 8.36 8.48 7.84
CA GLY A 120 9.06 8.31 6.56
C GLY A 120 8.16 7.78 5.44
N ILE A 121 7.20 6.89 5.73
CA ILE A 121 6.24 6.45 4.71
C ILE A 121 5.46 7.64 4.15
N TRP A 122 5.05 8.58 5.01
CA TRP A 122 4.22 9.72 4.61
C TRP A 122 5.03 10.80 3.90
N PHE A 123 6.00 11.40 4.60
CA PHE A 123 6.72 12.59 4.11
C PHE A 123 7.80 12.28 3.07
N HIS A 124 8.31 11.05 3.02
CA HIS A 124 9.32 10.62 2.05
C HIS A 124 8.69 9.75 0.96
N SER A 125 8.29 8.52 1.30
CA SER A 125 7.99 7.50 0.29
C SER A 125 6.71 7.78 -0.50
N LEU A 126 5.59 8.04 0.19
CA LEU A 126 4.31 8.37 -0.43
C LEU A 126 4.39 9.71 -1.17
N CYS A 127 4.97 10.73 -0.54
CA CYS A 127 5.18 12.01 -1.20
C CYS A 127 5.95 11.86 -2.52
N ASN A 128 7.05 11.08 -2.54
CA ASN A 128 7.83 10.86 -3.76
C ASN A 128 7.02 10.11 -4.82
N CYS A 129 6.27 9.07 -4.43
CA CYS A 129 5.34 8.37 -5.30
C CYS A 129 4.35 9.33 -5.97
N LEU A 130 3.70 10.21 -5.20
CA LEU A 130 2.70 11.16 -5.69
C LEU A 130 3.28 12.27 -6.57
N LYS A 131 4.58 12.59 -6.43
CA LYS A 131 5.26 13.51 -7.34
C LYS A 131 5.54 12.91 -8.72
N THR A 132 5.60 11.59 -8.81
CA THR A 132 5.79 10.85 -10.06
C THR A 132 4.70 9.79 -10.22
N PRO A 133 3.42 10.21 -10.31
CA PRO A 133 2.29 9.27 -10.24
C PRO A 133 2.32 8.23 -11.37
N ASP A 134 2.82 8.60 -12.56
CA ASP A 134 2.98 7.66 -13.69
C ASP A 134 3.95 6.49 -13.40
N LYS A 135 4.79 6.61 -12.37
CA LYS A 135 5.75 5.59 -11.93
C LYS A 135 5.32 4.89 -10.64
N CYS A 136 4.18 5.27 -10.08
CA CYS A 136 3.68 4.74 -8.83
C CYS A 136 2.29 4.14 -9.06
N PRO A 137 2.15 2.81 -9.15
CA PRO A 137 0.84 2.19 -9.28
C PRO A 137 -0.08 2.66 -8.14
N HIS A 138 -1.27 3.13 -8.49
CA HIS A 138 -2.24 3.62 -7.52
C HIS A 138 -3.67 3.34 -7.98
N THR A 139 -4.61 3.33 -7.03
CA THR A 139 -6.04 3.35 -7.33
C THR A 139 -6.47 4.74 -7.81
N GLY A 140 -7.53 4.84 -8.60
CA GLY A 140 -8.13 6.13 -8.95
C GLY A 140 -7.18 7.08 -9.67
N THR A 141 -7.37 8.39 -9.48
CA THR A 141 -6.57 9.44 -10.14
C THR A 141 -5.87 10.30 -9.10
N VAL A 142 -4.55 10.43 -9.22
CA VAL A 142 -3.77 11.41 -8.45
C VAL A 142 -3.98 12.78 -9.08
N LYS A 143 -4.80 13.61 -8.42
CA LYS A 143 -5.12 14.96 -8.87
C LYS A 143 -5.11 15.93 -7.70
N LYS A 144 -4.47 17.09 -7.91
CA LYS A 144 -4.48 18.21 -6.98
C LYS A 144 -5.91 18.54 -6.52
N ASP A 145 -6.04 18.73 -5.21
CA ASP A 145 -7.28 19.07 -4.49
C ASP A 145 -8.43 18.07 -4.74
N SER A 146 -8.10 16.83 -5.13
CA SER A 146 -9.08 15.74 -5.12
C SER A 146 -9.46 15.42 -3.68
N HIS A 147 -10.76 15.18 -3.45
CA HIS A 147 -11.27 14.74 -2.16
C HIS A 147 -11.21 13.21 -1.99
N ASP A 148 -10.91 12.48 -3.06
CA ASP A 148 -10.79 11.03 -3.02
C ASP A 148 -9.38 10.63 -2.60
N SER A 149 -9.31 9.80 -1.55
CA SER A 149 -8.06 9.16 -1.16
C SER A 149 -7.69 8.05 -2.14
N VAL A 150 -6.40 7.89 -2.45
CA VAL A 150 -5.90 6.80 -3.29
C VAL A 150 -4.99 5.89 -2.49
N TRP A 151 -5.08 4.59 -2.76
CA TRP A 151 -4.07 3.63 -2.34
C TRP A 151 -2.95 3.59 -3.37
N ALA A 152 -1.70 3.60 -2.92
CA ALA A 152 -0.52 3.65 -3.76
C ALA A 152 0.49 2.58 -3.35
N LEU A 153 1.08 1.92 -4.34
CA LEU A 153 2.18 0.97 -4.18
C LEU A 153 3.51 1.73 -4.19
N ILE A 154 4.17 1.74 -3.05
CA ILE A 154 5.52 2.25 -2.85
C ILE A 154 6.49 1.09 -3.06
N THR A 155 7.21 1.13 -4.18
CA THR A 155 8.31 0.21 -4.41
C THR A 155 9.57 0.74 -3.73
N ASN A 156 10.15 -0.04 -2.82
CA ASN A 156 11.33 0.39 -2.06
C ASN A 156 12.63 -0.28 -2.54
N GLY A 157 12.55 -1.04 -3.64
CA GLY A 157 13.70 -1.77 -4.20
C GLY A 157 14.16 -2.94 -3.35
N THR A 158 13.35 -3.37 -2.38
CA THR A 158 13.58 -4.56 -1.53
C THR A 158 12.42 -5.55 -1.68
N ASN A 159 12.49 -6.70 -1.01
CA ASN A 159 11.41 -7.71 -1.01
C ASN A 159 10.22 -7.34 -0.09
N ASP A 160 10.04 -6.05 0.22
CA ASP A 160 8.99 -5.57 1.13
C ASP A 160 8.37 -4.28 0.60
N ASP A 161 7.71 -4.36 -0.55
CA ASP A 161 6.98 -3.23 -1.10
C ASP A 161 5.78 -2.88 -0.20
N LEU A 162 5.43 -1.59 -0.15
CA LEU A 162 4.42 -1.10 0.78
C LEU A 162 3.25 -0.48 0.03
N ILE A 163 2.04 -0.82 0.43
CA ILE A 163 0.81 -0.22 -0.11
C ILE A 163 0.19 0.64 0.96
N THR A 164 0.09 1.95 0.72
CA THR A 164 -0.43 2.93 1.69
C THR A 164 -1.50 3.80 1.06
N ASN A 165 -2.11 4.69 1.84
CA ASN A 165 -3.21 5.56 1.42
C ASN A 165 -2.83 7.05 1.53
N THR A 166 -3.39 7.91 0.67
CA THR A 166 -3.18 9.37 0.70
C THR A 166 -3.98 10.12 1.76
N LYS A 167 -4.83 9.43 2.51
CA LYS A 167 -5.43 9.93 3.75
C LYS A 167 -4.54 9.56 4.94
N ILE A 168 -4.44 10.46 5.92
CA ILE A 168 -3.82 10.12 7.20
C ILE A 168 -4.68 9.09 7.91
N ILE A 169 -4.19 7.86 7.92
CA ILE A 169 -4.81 6.74 8.63
C ILE A 169 -3.68 6.17 9.47
N PRO A 170 -3.61 6.52 10.78
CA PRO A 170 -2.50 6.08 11.59
C PRO A 170 -2.40 4.56 11.56
N SER A 171 -3.47 3.82 11.87
CA SER A 171 -3.53 2.35 12.04
C SER A 171 -4.75 1.66 11.45
N ILE A 172 -4.74 0.34 11.55
CA ILE A 172 -5.87 -0.53 11.22
C ILE A 172 -7.14 -0.19 12.02
N GLU A 173 -7.00 0.44 13.18
CA GLU A 173 -8.15 0.78 14.03
C GLU A 173 -8.89 2.03 13.55
N GLU A 174 -8.20 2.92 12.84
CA GLU A 174 -8.80 4.08 12.16
C GLU A 174 -9.20 3.78 10.71
N LEU A 175 -8.83 2.62 10.17
CA LEU A 175 -9.17 2.21 8.82
C LEU A 175 -10.65 1.80 8.74
N THR A 176 -11.45 2.50 7.94
CA THR A 176 -12.84 2.09 7.73
C THR A 176 -12.93 0.83 6.88
N ALA A 177 -14.04 0.08 7.01
CA ALA A 177 -14.27 -1.12 6.22
C ALA A 177 -14.20 -0.85 4.70
N GLN A 178 -14.75 0.29 4.24
CA GLN A 178 -14.74 0.67 2.84
C GLN A 178 -13.33 1.01 2.33
N GLU A 179 -12.59 1.84 3.07
CA GLU A 179 -11.19 2.15 2.72
C GLU A 179 -10.33 0.89 2.72
N GLY A 180 -10.52 0.02 3.72
CA GLY A 180 -9.84 -1.26 3.83
C GLY A 180 -10.15 -2.20 2.67
N ASN A 181 -11.42 -2.31 2.24
CA ASN A 181 -11.79 -3.12 1.08
C ASN A 181 -11.02 -2.67 -0.18
N VAL A 182 -11.01 -1.36 -0.46
CA VAL A 182 -10.27 -0.82 -1.62
C VAL A 182 -8.78 -1.11 -1.52
N GLY A 183 -8.19 -0.94 -0.34
CA GLY A 183 -6.76 -1.20 -0.11
C GLY A 183 -6.38 -2.67 -0.27
N TRP A 184 -7.17 -3.58 0.30
CA TRP A 184 -6.93 -5.02 0.17
C TRP A 184 -7.19 -5.55 -1.23
N ASP A 185 -8.20 -5.05 -1.94
CA ASP A 185 -8.47 -5.42 -3.33
C ASP A 185 -7.32 -4.95 -4.24
N PHE A 186 -6.85 -3.71 -4.05
CA PHE A 186 -5.68 -3.19 -4.75
C PHE A 186 -4.42 -4.02 -4.43
N ALA A 187 -4.16 -4.33 -3.16
CA ALA A 187 -3.02 -5.14 -2.77
C ALA A 187 -3.05 -6.56 -3.35
N GLN A 188 -4.23 -7.19 -3.38
CA GLN A 188 -4.41 -8.51 -3.99
C GLN A 188 -4.05 -8.50 -5.47
N SER A 189 -4.32 -7.42 -6.22
CA SER A 189 -3.94 -7.37 -7.65
C SER A 189 -2.44 -7.58 -7.89
N PHE A 190 -1.57 -7.21 -6.94
CA PHE A 190 -0.11 -7.42 -7.05
C PHE A 190 0.34 -8.79 -6.54
N SER A 191 -0.39 -9.39 -5.59
CA SER A 191 -0.16 -10.80 -5.22
C SER A 191 -0.73 -11.76 -6.26
N THR A 192 -1.68 -11.28 -7.07
CA THR A 192 -2.43 -12.05 -8.06
C THR A 192 -2.10 -11.71 -9.53
N ASP A 193 -1.01 -11.01 -9.85
CA ASP A 193 -0.60 -10.78 -11.26
C ASP A 193 0.77 -11.36 -11.61
N VAL A 194 0.82 -12.05 -12.75
CA VAL A 194 1.96 -12.79 -13.34
C VAL A 194 3.17 -11.94 -13.72
N GLY A 195 3.11 -10.63 -13.47
CA GLY A 195 4.05 -9.64 -14.01
C GLY A 195 5.05 -9.06 -13.02
N PHE A 196 4.72 -8.98 -11.72
CA PHE A 196 5.54 -8.22 -10.76
C PHE A 196 6.22 -9.09 -9.71
N HIS A 197 5.54 -10.11 -9.17
CA HIS A 197 6.13 -11.08 -8.24
C HIS A 197 5.51 -12.46 -8.45
N ASN A 198 6.29 -13.52 -8.23
CA ASN A 198 5.79 -14.89 -8.35
C ASN A 198 4.70 -15.13 -7.29
N TYR A 199 3.43 -15.31 -7.71
CA TYR A 199 2.25 -15.63 -6.87
C TYR A 199 2.53 -16.63 -5.74
N SER A 200 3.38 -17.62 -6.02
CA SER A 200 3.68 -18.70 -5.08
C SER A 200 4.61 -18.26 -3.94
N ALA A 201 5.24 -17.09 -4.04
CA ALA A 201 6.24 -16.62 -3.09
C ALA A 201 5.75 -15.48 -2.20
N THR A 202 4.67 -14.78 -2.56
CA THR A 202 4.26 -13.55 -1.86
C THR A 202 3.12 -13.75 -0.86
N ALA A 203 3.08 -12.88 0.13
CA ALA A 203 2.02 -12.69 1.09
C ALA A 203 1.73 -11.20 1.24
N LEU A 204 0.51 -10.90 1.67
CA LEU A 204 0.11 -9.56 2.08
C LEU A 204 -0.02 -9.53 3.59
N ALA A 205 0.49 -8.48 4.23
CA ALA A 205 0.45 -8.36 5.69
C ALA A 205 0.24 -6.93 6.14
N LEU A 206 -0.56 -6.75 7.18
CA LEU A 206 -0.77 -5.47 7.82
C LEU A 206 -0.50 -5.63 9.32
N ASN A 207 0.45 -4.84 9.82
CA ASN A 207 0.80 -4.86 11.23
C ASN A 207 -0.25 -4.18 12.09
N SER A 208 -0.40 -4.69 13.30
CA SER A 208 -1.18 -4.02 14.34
C SER A 208 -0.55 -2.69 14.72
N TRP A 209 -1.33 -1.82 15.37
CA TRP A 209 -0.78 -0.62 16.00
C TRP A 209 0.44 -1.02 16.85
N ARG A 210 0.35 -2.09 17.65
CA ARG A 210 1.42 -2.48 18.59
C ARG A 210 2.74 -2.82 17.90
N ALA A 211 2.65 -3.53 16.78
CA ALA A 211 3.81 -4.13 16.13
C ALA A 211 4.48 -3.22 15.09
N ARG A 212 3.75 -2.28 14.49
CA ARG A 212 4.33 -1.39 13.47
C ARG A 212 5.36 -0.42 14.06
N THR A 213 6.23 0.06 13.18
CA THR A 213 7.15 1.17 13.46
C THR A 213 6.66 2.50 12.90
N HIS A 214 5.90 2.51 11.80
CA HIS A 214 5.47 3.76 11.16
C HIS A 214 4.03 4.18 11.53
N MET A 215 3.77 5.48 11.54
CA MET A 215 2.49 6.12 11.93
C MET A 215 1.59 6.45 10.73
N GLN A 216 1.61 5.57 9.73
CA GLN A 216 0.72 5.59 8.57
C GLN A 216 0.36 4.14 8.23
N ILE A 217 -0.88 3.87 7.84
CA ILE A 217 -1.34 2.54 7.46
C ILE A 217 -0.57 2.03 6.23
N HIS A 218 -0.11 0.78 6.26
CA HIS A 218 0.55 0.17 5.12
C HIS A 218 0.34 -1.34 5.14
N ILE A 219 0.05 -1.89 3.96
CA ILE A 219 0.05 -3.32 3.67
C ILE A 219 1.41 -3.64 3.08
N HIS A 220 2.12 -4.59 3.68
CA HIS A 220 3.33 -5.18 3.16
C HIS A 220 2.98 -6.17 2.05
N LEU A 221 3.68 -6.08 0.92
CA LEU A 221 3.80 -7.11 -0.09
C LEU A 221 5.19 -7.76 0.09
N CYS A 222 5.20 -8.96 0.67
CA CYS A 222 6.41 -9.55 1.20
C CYS A 222 6.55 -11.03 0.81
N ASP A 223 7.76 -11.58 0.95
CA ASP A 223 7.96 -13.03 0.86
C ASP A 223 7.18 -13.75 1.97
N LYS A 224 6.51 -14.85 1.64
CA LYS A 224 5.61 -15.55 2.58
C LYS A 224 6.35 -16.24 3.72
N ASN A 225 5.73 -16.24 4.90
CA ASN A 225 6.16 -17.04 6.03
C ASN A 225 5.86 -18.53 5.81
N MET A 226 6.90 -19.37 5.75
CA MET A 226 6.74 -20.80 5.45
C MET A 226 6.01 -21.60 6.55
N THR A 227 6.07 -21.16 7.80
CA THR A 227 5.33 -21.79 8.91
C THR A 227 3.84 -21.58 8.71
N THR A 228 3.41 -20.32 8.55
CA THR A 228 1.99 -19.99 8.30
C THR A 228 1.49 -20.64 7.01
N TYR A 229 2.30 -20.60 5.94
CA TYR A 229 1.99 -21.29 4.69
C TYR A 229 1.71 -22.79 4.90
N THR A 230 2.48 -23.46 5.77
CA THR A 230 2.31 -24.88 6.08
C THR A 230 1.01 -25.14 6.87
N HIS A 231 0.70 -24.27 7.85
CA HIS A 231 -0.55 -24.34 8.61
C HIS A 231 -1.77 -24.19 7.69
N LEU A 232 -1.79 -23.19 6.81
CA LEU A 232 -2.88 -22.97 5.85
C LEU A 232 -3.00 -24.11 4.83
N SER A 233 -1.87 -24.66 4.39
CA SER A 233 -1.80 -25.77 3.44
C SER A 233 -2.33 -27.11 3.96
N THR A 234 -2.42 -27.27 5.28
CA THR A 234 -2.90 -28.49 5.94
C THR A 234 -4.25 -28.32 6.60
N ALA A 235 -4.68 -27.08 6.82
CA ALA A 235 -5.98 -26.76 7.39
C ALA A 235 -7.15 -27.23 6.52
N LYS A 236 -8.26 -27.54 7.18
CA LYS A 236 -9.56 -27.70 6.52
C LYS A 236 -10.00 -26.35 5.95
N GLU A 237 -10.45 -26.34 4.70
CA GLU A 237 -10.95 -25.13 4.06
C GLU A 237 -12.10 -24.51 4.87
N LEU A 238 -12.07 -23.18 4.95
CA LEU A 238 -13.06 -22.35 5.62
C LEU A 238 -13.76 -21.50 4.57
N PRO A 239 -14.55 -22.11 3.65
CA PRO A 239 -15.19 -21.37 2.59
C PRO A 239 -16.16 -20.34 3.17
N ALA A 240 -16.17 -19.17 2.55
CA ALA A 240 -17.07 -18.08 2.92
C ALA A 240 -17.61 -17.44 1.64
N THR A 241 -18.93 -17.23 1.59
CA THR A 241 -19.60 -16.57 0.47
C THR A 241 -19.99 -15.15 0.87
N PRO A 242 -19.49 -14.11 0.19
CA PRO A 242 -19.86 -12.73 0.48
C PRO A 242 -21.38 -12.52 0.52
N GLY A 243 -21.85 -11.71 1.46
CA GLY A 243 -23.29 -11.40 1.61
C GLY A 243 -24.11 -12.47 2.33
N THR A 244 -23.48 -13.54 2.83
CA THR A 244 -24.14 -14.54 3.69
C THR A 244 -23.85 -14.28 5.17
N SER A 245 -24.71 -14.78 6.07
CA SER A 245 -24.50 -14.69 7.53
C SER A 245 -23.24 -15.42 8.01
N ASP A 246 -22.71 -16.35 7.21
CA ASP A 246 -21.51 -17.13 7.51
C ASP A 246 -20.22 -16.45 7.03
N TYR A 247 -20.34 -15.26 6.44
CA TYR A 247 -19.19 -14.45 5.98
C TYR A 247 -18.46 -13.81 7.16
N ARG A 248 -17.74 -14.62 7.92
CA ARG A 248 -16.94 -14.22 9.09
C ARG A 248 -15.66 -15.03 9.21
N LEU A 249 -14.62 -14.41 9.76
CA LEU A 249 -13.37 -15.10 10.07
C LEU A 249 -13.61 -16.18 11.14
N LYS A 250 -13.07 -17.38 10.92
CA LYS A 250 -13.17 -18.53 11.82
C LYS A 250 -11.78 -18.92 12.29
N GLN A 251 -11.64 -19.23 13.57
CA GLN A 251 -10.34 -19.63 14.13
C GLN A 251 -9.80 -20.86 13.38
N LEU A 252 -8.53 -20.80 13.01
CA LEU A 252 -7.84 -21.90 12.35
C LEU A 252 -7.49 -22.97 13.39
N ASP A 253 -7.75 -24.23 13.07
CA ASP A 253 -7.43 -25.37 13.93
C ASP A 253 -5.91 -25.61 14.03
N THR A 254 -5.18 -25.30 12.96
CA THR A 254 -3.72 -25.51 12.90
C THR A 254 -2.90 -24.36 13.46
N ASP A 255 -3.48 -23.16 13.65
CA ASP A 255 -2.85 -22.01 14.32
C ASP A 255 -3.91 -21.18 15.07
N PRO A 256 -4.02 -21.30 16.40
CA PRO A 256 -5.06 -20.63 17.18
C PRO A 256 -4.92 -19.10 17.22
N ASP A 257 -3.79 -18.53 16.78
CA ASP A 257 -3.64 -17.08 16.65
C ASP A 257 -4.28 -16.53 15.36
N LEU A 258 -4.69 -17.39 14.42
CA LEU A 258 -5.22 -16.99 13.12
C LEU A 258 -6.73 -17.24 13.05
N TYR A 259 -7.45 -16.25 12.55
CA TYR A 259 -8.88 -16.34 12.23
C TYR A 259 -9.05 -16.05 10.76
N CYS A 260 -9.53 -17.04 10.00
CA CYS A 260 -9.42 -17.06 8.56
C CYS A 260 -10.74 -17.34 7.85
N ILE A 261 -10.76 -16.99 6.57
CA ILE A 261 -11.61 -17.61 5.53
C ILE A 261 -10.72 -18.05 4.37
N SER A 262 -11.23 -18.96 3.54
CA SER A 262 -10.54 -19.41 2.32
C SER A 262 -11.43 -19.27 1.09
N VAL A 263 -10.85 -18.85 -0.02
CA VAL A 263 -11.48 -18.86 -1.35
C VAL A 263 -10.67 -19.79 -2.26
N PRO A 264 -11.32 -20.73 -2.97
CA PRO A 264 -10.61 -21.70 -3.78
C PRO A 264 -10.08 -21.11 -5.09
N LYS A 265 -9.12 -21.81 -5.73
CA LYS A 265 -8.66 -21.57 -7.11
C LYS A 265 -8.12 -20.16 -7.37
N ASN A 266 -7.27 -19.65 -6.49
CA ASN A 266 -6.64 -18.33 -6.58
C ASN A 266 -7.64 -17.17 -6.67
N GLY A 267 -8.87 -17.36 -6.19
CA GLY A 267 -9.85 -16.27 -6.10
C GLY A 267 -9.44 -15.23 -5.07
N ALA A 268 -9.82 -13.97 -5.29
CA ALA A 268 -9.59 -12.90 -4.32
C ALA A 268 -10.55 -13.00 -3.12
N ILE A 269 -10.08 -12.59 -1.96
CA ILE A 269 -10.91 -12.35 -0.78
C ILE A 269 -11.64 -11.02 -0.97
N GLN A 270 -12.90 -11.09 -1.40
CA GLN A 270 -13.75 -9.90 -1.54
C GLN A 270 -14.06 -9.30 -0.17
N LYS A 271 -14.30 -7.98 -0.06
CA LYS A 271 -14.78 -7.36 1.20
C LYS A 271 -13.91 -7.67 2.44
N PHE A 272 -12.60 -7.85 2.26
CA PHE A 272 -11.73 -8.26 3.36
C PHE A 272 -11.59 -7.18 4.45
N GLY A 273 -11.69 -5.90 4.09
CA GLY A 273 -11.76 -4.80 5.06
C GLY A 273 -12.95 -4.91 6.01
N GLU A 274 -14.13 -5.32 5.53
CA GLU A 274 -15.31 -5.60 6.36
C GLU A 274 -15.06 -6.75 7.35
N LEU A 275 -14.40 -7.83 6.91
CA LEU A 275 -14.06 -8.97 7.77
C LEU A 275 -13.09 -8.59 8.89
N VAL A 276 -12.06 -7.82 8.56
CA VAL A 276 -11.08 -7.33 9.53
C VAL A 276 -11.71 -6.34 10.51
N ASP A 277 -12.56 -5.42 10.02
CA ASP A 277 -13.30 -4.49 10.88
C ASP A 277 -14.24 -5.22 11.84
N TYR A 278 -14.99 -6.21 11.35
CA TYR A 278 -15.86 -7.04 12.19
C TYR A 278 -15.07 -7.79 13.26
N PHE A 279 -13.96 -8.43 12.88
CA PHE A 279 -13.07 -9.13 13.80
C PHE A 279 -12.50 -8.20 14.88
N ARG A 280 -12.05 -7.01 14.48
CA ARG A 280 -11.52 -5.98 15.38
C ARG A 280 -12.55 -5.52 16.41
N ARG A 281 -13.81 -5.30 15.99
CA ARG A 281 -14.90 -4.92 16.91
C ARG A 281 -15.27 -6.02 17.91
N GLY A 282 -14.87 -7.26 17.65
CA GLY A 282 -15.08 -8.41 18.54
C GLY A 282 -14.05 -8.54 19.68
N THR A 283 -13.17 -7.56 19.87
CA THR A 283 -12.15 -7.57 20.94
C THR A 283 -12.06 -6.21 21.64
N ASP A 284 -11.69 -6.23 22.93
CA ASP A 284 -11.35 -5.01 23.68
C ASP A 284 -9.92 -4.53 23.39
N CYS A 285 -9.14 -5.33 22.66
CA CYS A 285 -7.73 -5.04 22.34
C CYS A 285 -7.50 -4.79 20.84
N THR A 286 -8.21 -3.81 20.28
CA THR A 286 -8.17 -3.46 18.85
C THR A 286 -6.76 -3.19 18.34
N ARG A 287 -5.92 -2.55 19.16
CA ARG A 287 -4.52 -2.20 18.84
C ARG A 287 -3.57 -3.40 18.67
N ARG A 288 -4.03 -4.63 18.93
CA ARG A 288 -3.30 -5.88 18.63
C ARG A 288 -3.70 -6.55 17.33
N VAL A 289 -4.78 -6.11 16.69
CA VAL A 289 -5.26 -6.72 15.46
C VAL A 289 -4.25 -6.49 14.33
N GLY A 290 -3.74 -7.58 13.77
CA GLY A 290 -3.07 -7.59 12.47
C GLY A 290 -3.92 -8.38 11.47
N ALA A 291 -3.57 -8.28 10.19
CA ALA A 291 -4.25 -9.04 9.15
C ALA A 291 -3.28 -9.42 8.03
N GLY A 292 -3.68 -10.36 7.19
CA GLY A 292 -2.92 -10.74 6.01
C GLY A 292 -3.68 -11.66 5.08
N ILE A 293 -3.15 -11.77 3.87
CA ILE A 293 -3.65 -12.64 2.80
C ILE A 293 -2.48 -13.49 2.29
N MET A 294 -2.68 -14.80 2.13
CA MET A 294 -1.65 -15.72 1.64
C MET A 294 -2.28 -16.84 0.81
N HIS A 295 -1.58 -17.26 -0.24
CA HIS A 295 -1.95 -18.45 -1.01
C HIS A 295 -1.32 -19.71 -0.42
N ASP A 296 -2.10 -20.80 -0.32
CA ASP A 296 -1.61 -22.10 0.15
C ASP A 296 -1.10 -23.00 -1.01
N LYS A 297 -0.58 -24.19 -0.67
CA LYS A 297 -0.06 -25.13 -1.68
C LYS A 297 -1.12 -25.69 -2.64
N ARG A 298 -2.40 -25.58 -2.31
CA ARG A 298 -3.53 -26.05 -3.11
C ARG A 298 -4.05 -24.95 -4.04
N GLY A 299 -3.46 -23.76 -4.00
CA GLY A 299 -3.95 -22.58 -4.72
C GLY A 299 -5.20 -21.99 -4.08
N ASN A 300 -5.46 -22.23 -2.80
CA ASN A 300 -6.50 -21.51 -2.08
C ASN A 300 -5.93 -20.19 -1.56
N THR A 301 -6.70 -19.13 -1.67
CA THR A 301 -6.39 -17.84 -1.06
C THR A 301 -6.98 -17.81 0.34
N TRP A 302 -6.17 -17.48 1.34
CA TRP A 302 -6.59 -17.35 2.72
C TRP A 302 -6.52 -15.89 3.13
N GLY A 303 -7.63 -15.34 3.62
CA GLY A 303 -7.67 -14.03 4.26
C GLY A 303 -7.86 -14.21 5.75
N CYS A 304 -6.93 -13.70 6.55
CA CYS A 304 -6.92 -13.93 7.99
C CYS A 304 -6.62 -12.68 8.81
N ALA A 305 -7.16 -12.63 10.03
CA ALA A 305 -6.77 -11.68 11.06
C ALA A 305 -6.11 -12.40 12.24
N THR A 306 -5.35 -11.66 13.03
CA THR A 306 -4.61 -12.19 14.18
C THR A 306 -4.57 -11.22 15.35
N PHE A 307 -4.49 -11.75 16.57
CA PHE A 307 -4.15 -11.00 17.78
C PHE A 307 -2.71 -11.26 18.25
N ASN A 308 -1.90 -11.97 17.46
CA ASN A 308 -0.54 -12.32 17.84
C ASN A 308 0.25 -11.08 18.26
N SER A 309 1.04 -11.19 19.33
CA SER A 309 1.78 -10.05 19.87
C SER A 309 2.74 -9.47 18.82
N ALA A 310 3.44 -10.29 18.05
CA ALA A 310 4.40 -9.84 17.04
C ALA A 310 3.76 -9.16 15.81
N GLY A 311 2.42 -9.18 15.66
CA GLY A 311 1.69 -8.51 14.60
C GLY A 311 1.50 -9.35 13.32
N GLY A 312 0.81 -8.76 12.34
CA GLY A 312 0.50 -9.43 11.07
C GLY A 312 1.75 -9.78 10.26
N VAL A 313 2.73 -8.87 10.15
CA VAL A 313 3.95 -9.13 9.37
C VAL A 313 4.71 -10.33 9.91
N ALA A 314 4.81 -10.49 11.22
CA ALA A 314 5.48 -11.65 11.81
C ALA A 314 4.79 -12.98 11.49
N LYS A 315 3.47 -12.96 11.23
CA LYS A 315 2.69 -14.14 10.83
C LYS A 315 2.76 -14.40 9.34
N PHE A 316 2.67 -13.38 8.50
CA PHE A 316 2.49 -13.57 7.05
C PHE A 316 3.78 -13.42 6.25
N CYS A 317 4.72 -12.60 6.71
CA CYS A 317 5.98 -12.36 6.02
C CYS A 317 7.11 -13.23 6.57
N SER A 318 8.02 -13.63 5.70
CA SER A 318 9.30 -14.19 6.11
C SER A 318 10.13 -13.09 6.79
N THR A 319 10.72 -13.41 7.93
CA THR A 319 11.81 -12.60 8.46
C THR A 319 13.03 -13.00 7.66
N GLY A 320 13.45 -12.16 6.71
CA GLY A 320 14.61 -12.46 5.86
C GLY A 320 15.76 -13.06 6.67
N SER A 321 16.23 -14.23 6.22
CA SER A 321 17.42 -14.92 6.74
C SER A 321 18.69 -14.24 6.26
#